data_AF-A0A392M9G0-F1
#
_entry.id   AF-A0A392M9G0-F1
#
_cell.length_a   1.000
_cell.length_b   1.000
_cell.length_c   1.000
_cell.angle_alpha   90.00
_cell.angle_beta   90.00
_cell.angle_gamma   90.00
#
_symmetry.space_group_name_H-M   'P 1'
#
loop_
_entity.id
_entity.type
_entity.pdbx_description
1 polymer ?
#
loop_
_entity_poly.entity_id
_entity_poly.type
_entity_poly.pdbx_seq_one_letter_code
_entity_poly.pdbx_strand_id
1 'polypeptide(L)'
;NTRETAFAIRKLPLIKAKRYLEDVLAHKQAIPFRRFCRGVGRTAQAKNRHSNGQGRWPAKSAKFILDLLKNAESNAEVKAYMSSPCHIELILSEKEEAVRKEPESQLATSKKA
;
A
#
# COMPACT_ATOMS: atom_id res chain seq x y z
N ASN A 1 0.61 -8.11 -0.31
CA ASN A 1 0.70 -6.81 -1.04
C ASN A 1 0.83 -5.65 -0.07
N THR A 2 -0.16 -5.38 0.77
CA THR A 2 -0.15 -4.21 1.69
C THR A 2 1.07 -4.14 2.59
N ARG A 3 1.51 -5.26 3.20
CA ARG A 3 2.74 -5.33 4.00
C ARG A 3 3.99 -4.86 3.23
N GLU A 4 4.15 -5.31 1.99
CA GLU A 4 5.35 -4.97 1.19
C GLU A 4 5.31 -3.50 0.75
N THR A 5 4.13 -2.99 0.38
CA THR A 5 3.90 -1.57 0.09
C THR A 5 4.22 -0.70 1.31
N ALA A 6 3.71 -1.07 2.47
CA ALA A 6 3.97 -0.39 3.74
C ALA A 6 5.46 -0.41 4.11
N PHE A 7 6.13 -1.56 3.96
CA PHE A 7 7.55 -1.67 4.27
C PHE A 7 8.42 -0.83 3.33
N ALA A 8 8.00 -0.64 2.07
CA ALA A 8 8.73 0.15 1.08
C ALA A 8 8.74 1.66 1.37
N ILE A 9 7.74 2.18 2.10
CA ILE A 9 7.65 3.60 2.49
C ILE A 9 8.23 3.89 3.88
N ARG A 10 8.70 2.86 4.59
CA ARG A 10 9.26 3.01 5.94
C ARG A 10 10.53 3.85 5.91
N LYS A 11 10.67 4.77 6.86
CA LYS A 11 11.75 5.77 6.99
C LYS A 11 11.83 6.79 5.84
N LEU A 12 10.81 6.88 4.99
CA LEU A 12 10.72 7.98 4.03
C LEU A 12 10.00 9.19 4.64
N PRO A 13 10.37 10.41 4.23
CA PRO A 13 9.57 11.58 4.55
C PRO A 13 8.24 11.54 3.80
N LEU A 14 7.20 12.11 4.39
CA LEU A 14 5.81 12.06 3.89
C LEU A 14 5.69 12.46 2.41
N ILE A 15 6.36 13.54 2.01
CA ILE A 15 6.34 14.05 0.63
C ILE A 15 6.91 13.02 -0.36
N LYS A 16 8.04 12.39 -0.03
CA LYS A 16 8.64 11.35 -0.88
C LYS A 16 7.77 10.10 -0.91
N ALA A 17 7.14 9.74 0.20
CA ALA A 17 6.25 8.58 0.26
C ALA A 17 5.02 8.76 -0.65
N LYS A 18 4.36 9.93 -0.61
CA LYS A 18 3.22 10.26 -1.49
C LYS A 18 3.59 10.16 -2.97
N ARG A 19 4.65 10.87 -3.38
CA ARG A 19 5.15 10.84 -4.75
C ARG A 19 5.51 9.42 -5.20
N TYR A 20 6.11 8.63 -4.31
CA TYR A 20 6.45 7.25 -4.63
C TYR A 20 5.21 6.38 -4.85
N LEU A 21 4.16 6.54 -4.03
CA LEU A 21 2.92 5.78 -4.20
C LEU A 21 2.17 6.20 -5.48
N GLU A 22 2.20 7.48 -5.85
CA GLU A 22 1.67 7.98 -7.13
C GLU A 22 2.44 7.41 -8.33
N ASP A 23 3.78 7.35 -8.25
CA ASP A 23 4.62 6.73 -9.27
C ASP A 23 4.35 5.23 -9.42
N VAL A 24 3.96 4.54 -8.33
CA VAL A 24 3.53 3.13 -8.37
C VAL A 24 2.19 2.99 -9.09
N LEU A 25 1.24 3.92 -8.90
CA LEU A 25 -0.02 3.93 -9.63
C LEU A 25 0.18 4.21 -11.12
N ALA A 26 1.14 5.07 -11.45
CA ALA A 26 1.55 5.37 -12.83
C ALA A 26 2.47 4.30 -13.45
N HIS A 27 2.75 3.19 -12.74
CA HIS A 27 3.66 2.11 -13.17
C HIS A 27 5.11 2.55 -13.48
N LYS A 28 5.50 3.75 -13.04
CA LYS A 28 6.85 4.29 -13.22
C LYS A 28 7.86 3.67 -12.26
N GLN A 29 7.42 3.31 -11.06
CA GLN A 29 8.24 2.62 -10.07
C GLN A 29 7.54 1.39 -9.50
N ALA A 30 8.30 0.31 -9.32
CA ALA A 30 7.80 -0.93 -8.75
C ALA A 30 8.09 -1.04 -7.25
N ILE A 31 7.18 -1.68 -6.53
CA ILE A 31 7.37 -2.01 -5.12
C ILE A 31 8.15 -3.32 -5.05
N PRO A 32 9.31 -3.35 -4.35
CA PRO A 32 10.06 -4.58 -4.16
C PRO A 32 9.32 -5.51 -3.19
N PHE A 33 9.16 -6.76 -3.58
CA PHE A 33 8.62 -7.80 -2.69
C PHE A 33 9.79 -8.52 -2.03
N ARG A 34 9.78 -8.63 -0.69
CA ARG A 34 10.86 -9.25 0.10
C ARG A 34 10.45 -10.55 0.79
N ARG A 35 9.30 -10.56 1.49
CA ARG A 35 8.86 -11.75 2.26
C ARG A 35 7.95 -12.66 1.45
N PHE A 36 6.89 -12.09 0.88
CA PHE A 36 5.85 -12.84 0.17
C PHE A 36 6.12 -12.86 -1.34
N CYS A 37 7.17 -13.60 -1.74
CA CYS A 37 7.74 -13.51 -3.10
C CYS A 37 7.56 -14.76 -3.96
N ARG A 38 6.95 -15.83 -3.42
CA ARG A 38 6.74 -17.09 -4.16
C ARG A 38 5.80 -16.82 -5.34
N GLY A 39 6.32 -16.92 -6.57
CA GLY A 39 5.58 -16.62 -7.80
C GLY A 39 5.55 -15.15 -8.23
N VAL A 40 6.47 -14.30 -7.73
CA VAL A 40 6.57 -12.90 -8.18
C VAL A 40 7.57 -12.77 -9.34
N GLY A 41 7.11 -12.19 -10.45
CA GLY A 41 7.95 -11.87 -11.61
C GLY A 41 9.06 -10.87 -11.28
N ARG A 42 10.12 -10.87 -12.10
CA ARG A 42 11.25 -9.95 -11.96
C ARG A 42 11.04 -8.72 -12.85
N THR A 43 11.35 -7.54 -12.32
CA THR A 43 11.22 -6.26 -13.03
C THR A 43 12.52 -5.48 -12.89
N ALA A 44 13.00 -4.87 -13.98
CA ALA A 44 14.22 -4.06 -13.96
C ALA A 44 14.16 -2.91 -12.92
N GLN A 45 12.98 -2.28 -12.78
CA GLN A 45 12.73 -1.22 -11.79
C GLN A 45 12.95 -1.68 -10.33
N ALA A 46 12.72 -2.97 -10.03
CA ALA A 46 12.89 -3.50 -8.69
C ALA A 46 14.37 -3.74 -8.33
N LYS A 47 15.25 -3.89 -9.33
CA LYS A 47 16.70 -4.10 -9.12
C LYS A 47 17.35 -2.93 -8.36
N ASN A 48 16.92 -1.71 -8.65
CA ASN A 48 17.45 -0.50 -8.01
C ASN A 48 17.15 -0.41 -6.51
N ARG A 49 16.12 -1.14 -6.02
CA ARG A 49 15.70 -1.12 -4.61
C ARG A 49 15.93 -2.42 -3.86
N HIS A 50 16.15 -3.54 -4.57
CA HIS A 50 16.41 -4.82 -3.94
C HIS A 50 17.13 -5.81 -4.87
N SER A 51 18.12 -6.52 -4.31
CA SER A 51 18.95 -7.53 -4.97
C SER A 51 18.16 -8.65 -5.66
N ASN A 52 16.99 -9.02 -5.12
CA ASN A 52 16.19 -10.11 -5.69
C ASN A 52 15.51 -9.72 -7.02
N GLY A 53 15.46 -8.43 -7.37
CA GLY A 53 14.88 -7.94 -8.62
C GLY A 53 13.38 -8.25 -8.80
N GLN A 54 12.69 -8.70 -7.76
CA GLN A 54 11.26 -9.03 -7.76
C GLN A 54 10.43 -7.82 -7.33
N GLY A 55 9.41 -7.45 -8.11
CA GLY A 55 8.54 -6.35 -7.77
C GLY A 55 7.21 -6.35 -8.52
N ARG A 56 6.21 -5.65 -7.97
CA ARG A 56 4.87 -5.49 -8.56
C ARG A 56 4.34 -4.07 -8.31
N TRP A 57 3.23 -3.75 -8.97
CA TRP A 57 2.47 -2.51 -8.78
C TRP A 57 1.12 -2.81 -8.12
N PRO A 58 1.06 -2.93 -6.78
CA PRO A 58 -0.18 -3.23 -6.07
C PRO A 58 -1.08 -1.98 -5.99
N ALA A 59 -1.83 -1.69 -7.04
CA ALA A 59 -2.64 -0.48 -7.16
C ALA A 59 -3.65 -0.30 -6.02
N LYS A 60 -4.35 -1.37 -5.61
CA LYS A 60 -5.33 -1.31 -4.50
C LYS A 60 -4.68 -0.95 -3.17
N SER A 61 -3.57 -1.60 -2.82
CA SER A 61 -2.84 -1.33 -1.57
C SER A 61 -2.20 0.06 -1.59
N ALA A 62 -1.70 0.52 -2.75
CA ALA A 62 -1.10 1.86 -2.87
C ALA A 62 -2.13 2.98 -2.65
N LYS A 63 -3.33 2.85 -3.23
CA LYS A 63 -4.45 3.78 -3.00
C LYS A 63 -4.83 3.84 -1.52
N PHE A 64 -5.05 2.69 -0.89
CA PHE A 64 -5.43 2.62 0.52
C PHE A 64 -4.41 3.31 1.45
N ILE A 65 -3.11 3.10 1.20
CA ILE A 65 -2.06 3.73 2.00
C ILE A 65 -1.97 5.24 1.70
N LEU A 66 -2.19 5.70 0.47
CA LEU A 66 -2.27 7.12 0.16
C LEU A 66 -3.38 7.81 0.96
N ASP A 67 -4.55 7.19 1.05
CA ASP A 67 -5.68 7.75 1.79
C ASP A 67 -5.39 7.81 3.30
N LEU A 68 -4.74 6.78 3.86
CA LEU A 68 -4.26 6.80 5.25
C LEU A 68 -3.25 7.92 5.50
N LEU A 69 -2.30 8.14 4.58
CA LEU A 69 -1.29 9.20 4.72
C LEU A 69 -1.91 10.60 4.64
N LYS A 70 -2.92 10.81 3.79
CA LYS A 70 -3.67 12.08 3.73
C LYS A 70 -4.45 12.35 5.02
N ASN A 71 -5.09 11.31 5.57
CA ASN A 71 -5.77 11.42 6.86
C ASN A 71 -4.78 11.74 8.00
N ALA A 72 -3.62 11.09 8.02
CA ALA A 72 -2.58 11.37 9.01
C ALA A 72 -2.04 12.80 8.94
N GLU A 73 -1.89 13.35 7.74
CA GLU A 73 -1.49 14.75 7.51
C GLU A 73 -2.55 15.72 8.02
N SER A 74 -3.82 15.52 7.67
CA SER A 74 -4.92 16.36 8.16
C SER A 74 -5.00 16.36 9.69
N ASN A 75 -4.78 15.21 10.33
CA ASN A 75 -4.72 15.12 11.79
C ASN A 75 -3.53 15.87 12.41
N ALA A 76 -2.40 15.94 11.70
CA ALA A 76 -1.23 16.68 12.16
C ALA A 76 -1.47 18.21 12.10
N GLU A 77 -2.13 18.68 11.03
CA GLU A 77 -2.52 20.09 10.86
C GLU A 77 -3.48 20.54 11.96
N VAL A 78 -4.51 19.74 12.27
CA VAL A 78 -5.49 20.06 13.32
C VAL A 78 -4.86 20.16 14.70
N LYS A 79 -3.82 19.36 14.99
CA LYS A 79 -3.14 19.34 16.30
C LYS A 79 -2.00 20.36 16.43
N ALA A 80 -1.87 21.31 15.50
CA ALA A 80 -0.81 22.32 15.47
C ALA A 80 0.63 21.75 15.42
N TYR A 81 0.80 20.53 14.92
CA TYR A 81 2.12 20.01 14.59
C TYR A 81 2.55 20.52 13.21
N MET A 82 3.84 20.79 13.04
CA MET A 82 4.38 21.10 11.70
C MET A 82 4.23 19.86 10.82
N SER A 83 3.47 19.97 9.71
CA SER A 83 3.30 18.90 8.72
C SER A 83 4.60 18.56 7.95
N SER A 84 5.66 19.33 8.17
CA SER A 84 7.03 19.10 7.69
C SER A 84 8.01 19.35 8.84
N PRO A 85 8.92 18.43 9.22
CA PRO A 85 9.34 17.18 8.57
C PRO A 85 8.77 15.90 9.23
N CYS A 86 7.66 15.36 8.73
CA CYS A 86 7.13 14.07 9.20
C CYS A 86 7.76 12.88 8.44
N HIS A 87 8.29 11.90 9.18
CA HIS A 87 8.79 10.63 8.65
C HIS A 87 7.95 9.44 9.12
N ILE A 88 7.83 8.43 8.27
CA ILE A 88 7.03 7.24 8.57
C ILE A 88 7.88 6.22 9.30
N GLU A 89 7.65 5.99 10.60
CA GLU A 89 8.45 5.05 11.41
C GLU A 89 7.96 3.61 11.37
N LEU A 90 6.69 3.41 11.70
CA LEU A 90 6.10 2.09 11.86
C LEU A 90 4.79 2.00 11.08
N ILE A 91 4.69 0.95 10.27
CA ILE A 91 3.41 0.55 9.69
C ILE A 91 3.19 -0.91 10.06
N LEU A 92 2.17 -1.13 10.89
CA LEU A 92 1.69 -2.46 11.23
C LEU A 92 0.68 -2.89 10.17
N SER A 93 0.82 -4.12 9.70
CA SER A 93 -0.15 -4.75 8.82
C SER A 93 -0.51 -6.09 9.45
N GLU A 94 -1.68 -6.15 10.07
CA GLU A 94 -2.22 -7.39 10.61
C GLU A 94 -2.85 -8.23 9.49
N LYS A 95 -2.86 -9.54 9.71
CA LYS A 95 -3.53 -10.46 8.81
C LYS A 95 -5.00 -10.43 9.16
N GLU A 96 -5.84 -10.02 8.21
CA GLU A 96 -7.28 -10.07 8.39
C GLU A 96 -7.78 -11.52 8.48
N GLU A 97 -8.77 -11.76 9.34
CA GLU A 97 -9.47 -13.04 9.38
C GLU A 97 -10.27 -13.23 8.09
N ALA A 98 -10.29 -14.44 7.56
CA ALA A 98 -10.98 -14.71 6.30
C ALA A 98 -12.50 -14.62 6.52
N VAL A 99 -13.09 -13.50 6.12
CA VAL A 99 -14.55 -13.36 6.06
C VAL A 99 -15.08 -14.34 5.01
N ARG A 100 -15.94 -15.27 5.43
CA ARG A 100 -16.57 -16.23 4.52
C ARG A 100 -17.46 -15.45 3.56
N LYS A 101 -17.25 -15.60 2.25
CA LYS A 101 -18.19 -15.11 1.25
C LYS A 101 -19.53 -15.83 1.48
N GLU A 102 -20.62 -15.09 1.60
CA GLU A 102 -21.95 -15.70 1.71
C GLU A 102 -22.24 -16.56 0.46
N PRO A 103 -22.89 -17.73 0.63
CA PRO A 103 -23.27 -18.55 -0.50
C PRO A 103 -24.22 -17.79 -1.41
N GLU A 104 -23.99 -17.85 -2.73
CA GLU A 104 -24.72 -17.11 -3.77
C GLU A 104 -26.23 -17.42 -3.86
N SER A 105 -26.77 -18.29 -3.00
CA SER A 105 -28.18 -18.67 -2.97
C SER A 105 -29.13 -17.56 -2.47
N GLN A 106 -28.62 -16.52 -1.80
CA GLN A 106 -29.47 -15.42 -1.28
C GLN A 106 -29.54 -14.17 -2.18
N LEU A 107 -28.77 -14.09 -3.26
CA LEU A 107 -28.82 -12.96 -4.21
C LEU A 107 -29.97 -13.07 -5.23
N ALA A 108 -30.57 -14.25 -5.39
CA ALA A 108 -31.66 -14.46 -6.34
C ALA A 108 -33.05 -14.04 -5.79
N THR A 109 -33.21 -13.97 -4.46
CA THR A 109 -34.49 -13.61 -3.82
C THR A 109 -34.68 -12.11 -3.63
N SER A 110 -33.63 -11.30 -3.69
CA SER A 110 -33.69 -9.83 -3.50
C SER A 110 -33.97 -9.04 -4.78
N LYS A 111 -33.89 -9.65 -5.98
CA LYS A 111 -34.22 -8.98 -7.26
C LYS A 111 -35.67 -9.16 -7.73
N LYS A 112 -36.54 -9.73 -6.89
CA LYS A 112 -37.98 -9.82 -7.14
C LYS A 112 -38.75 -9.26 -5.94
N ALA A 113 -38.81 -7.94 -5.87
CA ALA A 113 -39.85 -7.17 -5.19
C ALA A 113 -39.88 -5.78 -5.84
#